data_AF-A0A1F6EEN8-F1
#
_entry.id   AF-A0A1F6EEN8-F1
#
_cell.length_a   1.000
_cell.length_b   1.000
_cell.length_c   1.000
_cell.angle_alpha   90.00
_cell.angle_beta   90.00
_cell.angle_gamma   90.00
#
_symmetry.space_group_name_H-M   'P 1'
#
loop_
_entity.id
_entity.type
_entity.pdbx_description
1 polymer ?
#
loop_
_entity_poly.entity_id
_entity_poly.type
_entity_poly.pdbx_seq_one_letter_code
_entity_poly.pdbx_strand_id
1 'polypeptide(L)'
;MDQMNQPQQTGQVPPGIPPQPKTPKPIGPIVGIVVIVIILIIGGFYLWGERLVKNGYPGNGQYQTENAAPDAQTAALEKQGTSDTASSIEADLKATDLDSLDSGFDSSAL
;
A
#
# COMPACT_ATOMS: atom_id res chain seq x y z
N MET A 1 79.90 -4.02 -58.03
CA MET A 1 78.45 -3.90 -58.26
C MET A 1 77.76 -4.39 -56.99
N ASP A 2 77.43 -3.40 -56.16
CA ASP A 2 76.30 -3.29 -55.23
C ASP A 2 76.19 -4.24 -54.03
N GLN A 3 76.97 -3.95 -52.98
CA GLN A 3 76.50 -4.16 -51.60
C GLN A 3 75.72 -2.92 -51.14
N MET A 4 74.40 -2.99 -51.23
CA MET A 4 73.50 -1.98 -50.66
C MET A 4 73.51 -2.10 -49.13
N ASN A 5 74.19 -1.16 -48.50
CA ASN A 5 74.15 -0.91 -47.07
C ASN A 5 72.74 -0.41 -46.69
N GLN A 6 71.90 -1.24 -46.08
CA GLN A 6 70.63 -0.77 -45.52
C GLN A 6 70.88 -0.13 -44.15
N PRO A 7 70.46 1.12 -43.90
CA PRO A 7 70.47 1.66 -42.54
C PRO A 7 69.43 0.91 -41.70
N GLN A 8 69.84 0.43 -40.53
CA GLN A 8 68.95 -0.17 -39.57
C GLN A 8 67.90 0.86 -39.13
N GLN A 9 66.63 0.57 -39.41
CA GLN A 9 65.51 1.29 -38.82
C GLN A 9 65.46 0.93 -37.34
N THR A 10 65.99 1.81 -36.49
CA THR A 10 65.76 1.77 -35.05
C THR A 10 64.27 1.91 -34.81
N GLY A 11 63.64 0.85 -34.27
CA GLY A 11 62.24 0.88 -33.88
C GLY A 11 61.99 1.98 -32.86
N GLN A 12 61.26 3.02 -33.27
CA GLN A 12 60.72 4.00 -32.34
C GLN A 12 59.48 3.38 -31.67
N VAL A 13 59.64 2.98 -30.42
CA VAL A 13 58.51 2.70 -29.52
C VAL A 13 57.75 4.03 -29.31
N PRO A 14 56.43 4.09 -29.56
CA PRO A 14 55.66 5.30 -29.28
C PRO A 14 55.83 5.73 -27.82
N PRO A 15 55.98 7.03 -27.52
CA PRO A 15 56.03 7.52 -26.15
C PRO A 15 54.78 7.07 -25.39
N GLY A 16 54.98 6.35 -24.29
CA GLY A 16 53.90 5.86 -23.44
C GLY A 16 53.06 7.03 -22.92
N ILE A 17 51.74 6.90 -23.07
CA ILE A 17 50.77 7.82 -22.46
C ILE A 17 51.03 7.83 -20.95
N PRO A 18 51.26 8.99 -20.31
CA PRO A 18 51.47 9.04 -18.89
C PRO A 18 50.27 8.44 -18.15
N PRO A 19 50.48 7.65 -17.08
CA PRO A 19 49.38 7.08 -16.31
C PRO A 19 48.49 8.21 -15.81
N GLN A 20 47.21 8.19 -16.22
CA GLN A 20 46.26 9.19 -15.77
C GLN A 20 46.07 9.07 -14.25
N PRO A 21 46.07 10.20 -13.51
CA PRO A 21 45.80 10.19 -12.08
C PRO A 21 44.38 9.67 -11.85
N LYS A 22 44.28 8.62 -11.04
CA LYS A 22 42.98 8.07 -10.61
C LYS A 22 42.27 9.15 -9.80
N THR A 23 41.18 9.69 -10.33
CA THR A 23 40.38 10.68 -9.63
C THR A 23 39.70 9.99 -8.44
N PRO A 24 39.84 10.50 -7.21
CA PRO A 24 39.20 9.91 -6.04
C PRO A 24 37.67 10.01 -6.20
N LYS A 25 36.96 8.90 -5.90
CA LYS A 25 35.50 8.86 -6.03
C LYS A 25 34.86 9.77 -4.97
N PRO A 26 33.92 10.66 -5.34
CA PRO A 26 33.29 11.55 -4.37
C PRO A 26 32.37 10.76 -3.42
N ILE A 27 32.66 10.84 -2.12
CA ILE A 27 31.95 10.10 -1.05
C ILE A 27 30.73 10.89 -0.53
N GLY A 28 30.71 12.21 -0.69
CA GLY A 28 29.65 13.10 -0.17
C GLY A 28 28.23 12.71 -0.59
N PRO A 29 27.94 12.49 -1.88
CA PRO A 29 26.60 12.09 -2.32
C PRO A 29 26.14 10.76 -1.72
N ILE A 30 27.07 9.81 -1.53
CA ILE A 30 26.77 8.49 -0.94
C ILE A 30 26.33 8.67 0.51
N VAL A 31 27.05 9.47 1.28
CA VAL A 31 26.70 9.76 2.68
C VAL A 31 25.34 10.47 2.77
N GLY A 32 25.07 11.42 1.88
CA GLY A 32 23.78 12.13 1.83
C GLY A 32 22.61 11.18 1.59
N ILE A 33 22.74 10.26 0.63
CA ILE A 33 21.69 9.26 0.34
C ILE A 33 21.45 8.36 1.55
N VAL A 34 22.51 7.91 2.23
CA VAL A 34 22.39 7.05 3.41
C VAL A 34 21.59 7.73 4.51
N VAL A 35 21.84 9.02 4.78
CA VAL A 35 21.08 9.79 5.79
C VAL A 35 19.60 9.90 5.41
N ILE A 36 19.30 10.21 4.15
CA ILE A 36 17.91 10.31 3.67
C ILE A 36 17.19 8.96 3.83
N VAL A 37 17.83 7.85 3.45
CA VAL A 37 17.25 6.51 3.59
C VAL A 37 16.93 6.19 5.05
N ILE A 38 17.82 6.51 5.99
CA ILE A 38 17.58 6.30 7.43
C ILE A 38 16.35 7.10 7.90
N ILE A 39 16.23 8.38 7.50
CA ILE A 39 15.08 9.22 7.86
C ILE A 39 13.79 8.66 7.26
N LEU A 40 13.80 8.17 6.02
CA LEU A 40 12.62 7.57 5.38
C LEU A 40 12.21 6.25 6.05
N ILE A 41 13.17 5.43 6.47
CA ILE A 41 12.90 4.22 7.23
C ILE A 41 12.21 4.57 8.55
N ILE A 42 12.79 5.51 9.33
CA ILE A 42 12.21 5.94 10.60
C ILE A 42 10.83 6.57 10.39
N GLY A 43 10.67 7.46 9.42
CA GLY A 43 9.40 8.10 9.10
C GLY A 43 8.33 7.10 8.63
N GLY A 44 8.73 6.15 7.77
CA GLY A 44 7.86 5.06 7.31
C GLY A 44 7.41 4.16 8.45
N PHE A 45 8.33 3.74 9.32
CA PHE A 45 8.00 2.95 10.52
C PHE A 45 7.17 3.74 11.54
N TYR A 46 7.40 5.04 11.70
CA TYR A 46 6.62 5.89 12.60
C TYR A 46 5.16 6.00 12.11
N LEU A 47 4.96 6.30 10.83
CA LEU A 47 3.63 6.38 10.20
C LEU A 47 2.91 5.03 10.18
N TRP A 48 3.63 3.93 9.96
CA TRP A 48 3.04 2.59 9.91
C TRP A 48 2.75 2.03 11.32
N GLY A 49 3.62 2.29 12.29
CA GLY A 49 3.45 1.89 13.69
C GLY A 49 2.24 2.56 14.34
N GLU A 50 2.01 3.85 14.08
CA GLU A 50 0.82 4.54 14.61
C GLU A 50 -0.48 3.92 14.07
N ARG A 51 -0.51 3.48 12.80
CA ARG A 51 -1.67 2.79 12.23
C ARG A 51 -1.91 1.41 12.85
N LEU A 52 -0.86 0.66 13.18
CA LEU A 52 -1.00 -0.65 13.84
C LEU A 52 -1.50 -0.52 15.28
N VAL A 53 -1.11 0.53 15.99
CA VAL A 53 -1.54 0.78 17.37
C VAL A 53 -2.94 1.40 17.44
N LYS A 54 -3.27 2.35 16.54
CA LYS A 54 -4.61 2.97 16.50
C LYS A 54 -5.68 2.08 15.87
N ASN A 55 -5.35 1.27 14.87
CA ASN A 55 -6.35 0.48 14.15
C ASN A 55 -6.43 -0.98 14.62
N GLY A 56 -5.61 -1.38 15.60
CA GLY A 56 -5.42 -2.79 15.89
C GLY A 56 -4.92 -3.54 14.64
N TYR A 57 -4.70 -4.83 14.81
CA TYR A 57 -4.43 -5.75 13.72
C TYR A 57 -5.41 -5.54 12.53
N PRO A 58 -5.00 -5.52 11.25
CA PRO A 58 -5.92 -5.42 10.10
C PRO A 58 -6.79 -6.68 9.89
N GLY A 59 -6.99 -7.48 10.94
CA GLY A 59 -8.02 -8.53 11.04
C GLY A 59 -9.16 -8.17 11.99
N ASN A 60 -9.02 -7.08 12.75
CA ASN A 60 -10.03 -6.59 13.68
C ASN A 60 -10.31 -5.16 13.27
N GLY A 61 -11.07 -4.98 12.19
CA GLY A 61 -11.61 -3.67 11.87
C GLY A 61 -12.12 -3.04 13.15
N GLN A 62 -11.57 -1.89 13.51
CA GLN A 62 -12.21 -0.98 14.44
C GLN A 62 -13.49 -0.55 13.71
N TYR A 63 -14.52 -1.40 13.75
CA TYR A 63 -15.88 -0.92 13.76
C TYR A 63 -15.87 0.07 14.91
N GLN A 64 -16.07 1.35 14.60
CA GLN A 64 -16.58 2.22 15.63
C GLN A 64 -17.79 1.49 16.18
N THR A 65 -17.71 1.02 17.42
CA THR A 65 -18.90 0.67 18.17
C THR A 65 -19.59 2.01 18.36
N GLU A 66 -20.35 2.42 17.35
CA GLU A 66 -21.53 3.23 17.57
C GLU A 66 -22.35 2.40 18.56
N ASN A 67 -22.20 2.73 19.83
CA ASN A 67 -23.16 2.44 20.88
C ASN A 67 -24.44 3.29 20.62
N ALA A 68 -24.85 3.39 19.35
CA ALA A 68 -26.17 3.82 18.96
C ALA A 68 -27.05 2.62 19.29
N ALA A 69 -27.99 2.81 20.22
CA ALA A 69 -29.06 1.84 20.38
C ALA A 69 -29.62 1.55 18.98
N PRO A 70 -29.87 0.27 18.62
CA PRO A 70 -30.42 -0.06 17.32
C PRO A 70 -31.65 0.80 17.11
N ASP A 71 -31.71 1.51 15.98
CA ASP A 71 -32.91 2.27 15.65
C ASP A 71 -34.11 1.32 15.65
N ALA A 72 -35.31 1.87 15.85
CA ALA A 72 -36.51 1.06 16.03
C ALA A 72 -36.77 0.10 14.83
N GLN A 73 -36.22 0.41 13.66
CA GLN A 73 -36.35 -0.39 12.45
C GLN A 73 -35.37 -1.57 12.48
N THR A 74 -34.11 -1.32 12.84
CA THR A 74 -33.07 -2.35 13.00
C THR A 74 -33.43 -3.32 14.13
N ALA A 75 -33.90 -2.82 15.27
CA ALA A 75 -34.35 -3.63 16.40
C ALA A 75 -35.58 -4.51 16.06
N ALA A 76 -36.42 -4.06 15.12
CA ALA A 76 -37.55 -4.85 14.64
C ALA A 76 -37.09 -5.97 13.69
N LEU A 77 -36.10 -5.71 12.83
CA LEU A 77 -35.51 -6.70 11.93
C LEU A 77 -34.73 -7.79 12.67
N GLU A 78 -34.09 -7.46 13.80
CA GLU A 78 -33.38 -8.44 14.65
C GLU A 78 -34.33 -9.40 15.39
N LYS A 79 -35.63 -9.12 15.43
CA LYS A 79 -36.65 -9.93 16.12
C LYS A 79 -37.22 -11.06 15.24
N GLN A 80 -36.36 -11.75 14.51
CA GLN A 80 -36.74 -12.96 13.76
C GLN A 80 -36.74 -14.19 14.69
N GLY A 81 -37.61 -15.16 14.43
CA GLY A 81 -37.59 -16.45 15.12
C GLY A 81 -36.32 -17.26 14.82
N THR A 82 -35.84 -18.03 15.80
CA THR A 82 -34.67 -18.91 15.65
C THR A 82 -35.05 -20.34 15.26
N SER A 83 -36.28 -20.55 14.81
CA SER A 83 -36.86 -21.88 14.59
C SER A 83 -37.06 -22.15 13.12
N ASP A 84 -36.57 -23.30 12.65
CA ASP A 84 -36.64 -23.73 11.25
C ASP A 84 -37.89 -24.56 10.91
N THR A 85 -38.91 -24.51 11.77
CA THR A 85 -40.17 -25.22 11.49
C THR A 85 -41.00 -24.44 10.47
N ALA A 86 -41.78 -25.13 9.63
CA ALA A 86 -42.65 -24.46 8.67
C ALA A 86 -43.62 -23.48 9.36
N SER A 87 -44.16 -23.85 10.53
CA SER A 87 -45.07 -23.00 11.29
C SER A 87 -44.41 -21.74 11.86
N SER A 88 -43.12 -21.77 12.21
CA SER A 88 -42.41 -20.60 12.74
C SER A 88 -42.05 -19.62 11.61
N ILE A 89 -41.65 -20.13 10.45
CA ILE A 89 -41.37 -19.32 9.27
C ILE A 89 -42.66 -18.60 8.80
N GLU A 90 -43.80 -19.28 8.76
CA GLU A 90 -45.08 -18.65 8.42
C GLU A 90 -45.50 -17.56 9.42
N ALA A 91 -45.18 -17.73 10.70
CA ALA A 91 -45.47 -16.73 11.72
C ALA A 91 -44.57 -15.49 11.55
N ASP A 92 -43.28 -15.69 11.30
CA ASP A 92 -42.31 -14.60 11.07
C ASP A 92 -42.68 -13.80 9.81
N LEU A 93 -43.04 -14.47 8.72
CA LEU A 93 -43.47 -13.80 7.48
C LEU A 93 -44.74 -12.96 7.66
N LYS A 94 -45.68 -13.39 8.51
CA LYS A 94 -46.89 -12.62 8.84
C LYS A 94 -46.60 -11.43 9.76
N ALA A 95 -45.51 -11.48 10.51
CA ALA A 95 -45.07 -10.39 11.38
C ALA A 95 -44.28 -9.30 10.63
N THR A 96 -43.78 -9.60 9.42
CA THR A 96 -43.12 -8.63 8.55
C THR A 96 -44.13 -7.65 7.95
N ASP A 97 -43.99 -6.36 8.26
CA ASP A 97 -44.81 -5.27 7.70
C ASP A 97 -44.26 -4.83 6.32
N LEU A 98 -44.90 -5.32 5.25
CA LEU A 98 -44.56 -4.99 3.86
C LEU A 98 -45.31 -3.77 3.33
N ASP A 99 -46.39 -3.33 3.99
CA ASP A 99 -47.20 -2.19 3.56
C ASP A 99 -46.40 -0.88 3.72
N SER A 100 -45.50 -0.82 4.70
CA SER A 100 -44.57 0.29 4.89
C SER A 100 -43.58 0.49 3.73
N LEU A 101 -43.25 -0.56 2.96
CA LEU A 101 -42.29 -0.49 1.86
C LEU A 101 -42.85 0.24 0.64
N ASP A 102 -44.15 0.12 0.38
CA ASP A 102 -44.81 0.78 -0.76
C ASP A 102 -44.86 2.31 -0.56
N SER A 103 -45.04 2.75 0.69
CA SER A 103 -45.09 4.16 1.06
C SER A 103 -43.78 4.94 0.86
N GLY A 104 -42.64 4.25 0.71
CA GLY A 104 -41.33 4.86 0.49
C GLY A 104 -40.95 5.07 -0.98
N PHE A 105 -41.74 4.53 -1.92
CA PHE A 105 -41.46 4.57 -3.37
C PHE A 105 -42.30 5.59 -4.15
N ASP A 106 -43.08 6.44 -3.47
CA ASP A 106 -43.82 7.53 -4.13
C ASP A 106 -42.84 8.61 -4.63
N SER A 107 -42.34 8.42 -5.85
CA SER A 107 -41.36 9.27 -6.55
C SER A 107 -41.94 10.64 -6.98
N SER A 108 -42.99 11.14 -6.34
CA SER A 108 -43.69 12.37 -6.74
C SER A 108 -43.09 13.67 -6.15
N ALA A 109 -41.81 13.66 -5.76
CA ALA A 109 -41.08 14.86 -5.33
C ALA A 109 -39.77 15.08 -6.11
N LEU A 110 -39.85 15.16 -7.44
CA LEU A 110 -38.88 15.86 -8.30
C LEU A 110 -39.60 16.63 -9.41
#